data_AF-A0A969LRT7-F1
#
_entry.id   AF-A0A969LRT7-F1
#
_cell.length_a   1.000
_cell.length_b   1.000
_cell.length_c   1.000
_cell.angle_alpha   90.00
_cell.angle_beta   90.00
_cell.angle_gamma   90.00
#
_symmetry.space_group_name_H-M   'P 1'
#
loop_
_entity.id
_entity.type
_entity.pdbx_description
1 polymer ?
#
loop_
_entity_poly.entity_id
_entity_poly.type
_entity_poly.pdbx_seq_one_letter_code
_entity_poly.pdbx_strand_id
1 'polypeptide(L)'
;MTTTLAPSGELILTELGIDPRNLRVDFPTREMRLQYRAIANWLTDYTPKSDATNLEKVKGLLEAFYHLCNVKDWEKAKTTAILSMEI
;
A
#
# COMPACT_ATOMS: atom_id res chain seq x y z
N MET A 1 2.12 -22.54 16.26
CA MET A 1 1.28 -21.33 16.12
C MET A 1 2.01 -20.42 15.14
N THR A 2 1.65 -20.46 13.87
CA THR A 2 2.31 -19.65 12.83
C THR A 2 1.67 -18.27 12.85
N THR A 3 2.35 -17.31 13.47
CA THR A 3 2.07 -15.88 13.28
C THR A 3 2.33 -15.54 11.82
N THR A 4 1.28 -15.49 11.01
CA THR A 4 1.34 -14.83 9.71
C THR A 4 1.52 -13.34 10.00
N LEU A 5 2.76 -12.91 10.17
CA LEU A 5 3.13 -11.50 10.20
C LEU A 5 2.78 -10.98 8.81
N ALA A 6 1.79 -10.09 8.74
CA ALA A 6 1.50 -9.37 7.50
C ALA A 6 2.84 -8.84 6.93
N PRO A 7 3.07 -8.95 5.61
CA PRO A 7 4.32 -8.46 5.01
C PRO A 7 4.52 -7.00 5.39
N SER A 8 5.76 -6.63 5.73
CA SER A 8 6.06 -5.23 6.08
C SER A 8 5.70 -4.31 4.91
N GLY A 9 5.42 -3.04 5.21
CA GLY A 9 5.08 -2.05 4.20
C GLY A 9 6.09 -1.97 3.05
N GLU A 10 7.38 -2.12 3.36
CA GLU A 10 8.47 -2.11 2.39
C GLU A 10 8.44 -3.33 1.46
N LEU A 11 8.06 -4.51 1.97
CA LEU A 11 7.89 -5.70 1.14
C LEU A 11 6.73 -5.52 0.17
N ILE A 12 5.62 -4.96 0.63
CA ILE A 12 4.46 -4.66 -0.21
C ILE A 12 4.84 -3.63 -1.29
N LEU A 13 5.56 -2.56 -0.93
CA LEU A 13 6.05 -1.59 -1.91
C LEU A 13 6.96 -2.22 -2.96
N THR A 14 7.82 -3.15 -2.55
CA THR A 14 8.71 -3.89 -3.45
C THR A 14 7.90 -4.77 -4.40
N GLU A 15 6.88 -5.48 -3.90
CA GLU A 15 5.97 -6.30 -4.69
C GLU A 15 5.17 -5.47 -5.71
N LEU A 16 4.74 -4.27 -5.31
CA LEU A 16 4.08 -3.32 -6.20
C LEU A 16 5.04 -2.61 -7.16
N GLY A 17 6.36 -2.79 -7.02
CA GLY A 17 7.36 -2.11 -7.84
C GLY A 17 7.39 -0.59 -7.63
N ILE A 18 7.09 -0.12 -6.41
CA ILE A 18 7.04 1.31 -6.06
C ILE A 18 8.30 1.67 -5.26
N ASP A 19 9.14 2.56 -5.79
CA ASP A 19 10.23 3.19 -5.02
C ASP A 19 9.82 4.62 -4.61
N PRO A 20 9.52 4.87 -3.31
CA PRO A 20 9.11 6.19 -2.84
C PRO A 20 10.20 7.26 -2.99
N ARG A 21 11.46 6.88 -3.23
CA ARG A 21 12.58 7.80 -3.45
C ARG A 21 12.63 8.32 -4.89
N ASN A 22 12.03 7.60 -5.84
CA ASN A 22 12.10 7.88 -7.27
C ASN A 22 10.79 8.38 -7.89
N LEU A 23 9.79 8.72 -7.08
CA LEU A 23 8.46 9.18 -7.57
C LEU A 23 8.51 10.31 -8.60
N ARG A 24 9.53 11.19 -8.56
CA ARG A 24 9.70 12.28 -9.54
C ARG A 24 10.07 11.78 -10.93
N VAL A 25 10.78 10.67 -11.00
CA VAL A 25 11.21 10.01 -12.24
C VAL A 25 10.06 9.15 -12.77
N ASP A 26 9.45 8.37 -11.89
CA ASP A 26 8.45 7.36 -12.28
C ASP A 26 7.08 7.97 -12.63
N PHE A 27 6.74 9.12 -12.06
CA PHE A 27 5.42 9.75 -12.20
C PHE A 27 5.51 11.21 -12.69
N PRO A 28 5.11 11.49 -13.95
CA PRO A 28 5.36 12.79 -14.59
C PRO A 28 4.49 13.91 -14.02
N THR A 29 3.28 13.62 -13.56
CA THR A 29 2.36 14.64 -13.05
C THR A 29 2.45 14.80 -11.53
N ARG A 30 2.16 16.01 -11.03
CA ARG A 30 2.12 16.29 -9.59
C ARG A 30 1.06 15.44 -8.89
N GLU A 31 -0.09 15.28 -9.53
CA GLU A 31 -1.21 14.51 -8.98
C GLU A 31 -0.82 13.05 -8.77
N MET A 32 -0.24 12.38 -9.77
CA MET A 32 0.23 11.00 -9.64
C MET A 32 1.26 10.86 -8.51
N ARG A 33 2.22 11.80 -8.40
CA ARG A 33 3.20 11.79 -7.32
C ARG A 33 2.60 11.89 -5.93
N LEU A 34 1.54 12.69 -5.78
CA LEU A 34 0.84 12.82 -4.49
C LEU A 34 0.13 11.52 -4.13
N GLN A 35 -0.52 10.87 -5.09
CA GLN A 35 -1.19 9.58 -4.90
C GLN A 35 -0.17 8.49 -4.52
N TYR A 36 0.93 8.37 -5.26
CA TYR A 36 1.99 7.39 -4.97
C TYR A 36 2.77 7.65 -3.69
N ARG A 37 2.93 8.90 -3.29
CA ARG A 37 3.47 9.23 -1.96
C ARG A 37 2.52 8.79 -0.85
N ALA A 38 1.21 9.00 -1.02
CA ALA A 38 0.22 8.58 -0.04
C ALA A 38 0.20 7.05 0.10
N ILE A 39 0.30 6.30 -1.02
CA ILE A 39 0.44 4.84 -1.01
C ILE A 39 1.63 4.41 -0.14
N ALA A 40 2.82 5.00 -0.37
CA ALA A 40 4.00 4.67 0.42
C ALA A 40 3.78 4.92 1.92
N ASN A 41 3.29 6.11 2.28
CA ASN A 41 3.06 6.47 3.67
C ASN A 41 2.03 5.55 4.35
N TRP A 42 0.95 5.19 3.67
CA TRP A 42 -0.06 4.27 4.23
C TRP A 42 0.46 2.85 4.43
N LEU A 43 1.39 2.41 3.58
CA LEU A 43 1.97 1.07 3.71
C LEU A 43 3.09 1.03 4.75
N THR A 44 3.90 2.07 4.90
CA THR A 44 5.08 2.06 5.78
C THR A 44 4.87 2.71 7.14
N ASP A 45 4.10 3.81 7.20
CA ASP A 45 4.03 4.63 8.42
C ASP A 45 2.83 4.26 9.29
N TYR A 46 1.75 3.76 8.69
CA TYR A 46 0.59 3.29 9.43
C TYR A 46 0.84 1.91 10.02
N THR A 47 1.02 1.86 11.35
CA THR A 47 1.20 0.61 12.10
C THR A 47 -0.01 0.37 13.01
N PRO A 48 -0.88 -0.62 12.71
CA PRO A 48 -1.98 -0.98 13.60
C PRO A 48 -1.44 -1.62 14.89
N LYS A 49 -2.21 -1.50 15.98
CA LYS A 49 -1.87 -2.16 17.25
C LYS A 49 -1.98 -3.68 17.11
N SER A 50 -1.27 -4.43 17.96
CA SER A 50 -1.28 -5.90 17.95
C SER A 50 -2.68 -6.50 18.19
N ASP A 51 -3.51 -5.82 18.97
CA ASP A 51 -4.88 -6.19 19.32
C ASP A 51 -5.94 -5.50 18.44
N ALA A 52 -5.52 -4.80 17.38
CA ALA A 52 -6.42 -4.11 16.47
C ALA A 52 -7.35 -5.08 15.73
N THR A 53 -8.52 -4.58 15.36
CA THR A 53 -9.50 -5.32 14.55
C THR A 53 -8.92 -5.65 13.17
N ASN A 54 -9.48 -6.67 12.50
CA ASN A 54 -9.04 -7.01 11.13
C ASN A 54 -9.15 -5.82 10.18
N LEU A 55 -10.20 -5.01 10.31
CA LEU A 55 -10.38 -3.80 9.50
C LEU A 55 -9.23 -2.80 9.69
N GLU A 56 -8.82 -2.57 10.94
CA GLU A 56 -7.69 -1.70 11.25
C GLU A 56 -6.37 -2.27 10.74
N LYS A 57 -6.21 -3.60 10.73
CA LYS A 57 -5.02 -4.28 10.19
C LYS A 57 -4.91 -4.12 8.67
N VAL A 58 -6.02 -4.21 7.94
CA VAL A 58 -6.03 -4.04 6.47
C VAL A 58 -6.12 -2.59 6.01
N LYS A 59 -6.34 -1.64 6.92
CA LYS A 59 -6.59 -0.23 6.56
C LYS A 59 -5.50 0.36 5.66
N GLY A 60 -4.23 0.13 5.96
CA GLY A 60 -3.13 0.62 5.11
C GLY A 60 -3.23 0.14 3.66
N LEU A 61 -3.62 -1.13 3.45
CA LEU A 61 -3.85 -1.71 2.12
C LEU A 61 -5.09 -1.13 1.44
N LEU A 62 -6.18 -0.88 2.17
CA LEU A 62 -7.40 -0.28 1.62
C LEU A 62 -7.18 1.17 1.17
N GLU A 63 -6.42 1.94 1.93
CA GLU A 63 -6.06 3.32 1.56
C GLU A 63 -5.11 3.33 0.36
N ALA A 64 -4.12 2.42 0.33
CA ALA A 64 -3.26 2.22 -0.84
C ALA A 64 -4.08 1.86 -2.09
N PHE A 65 -5.04 0.93 -1.97
CA PHE A 65 -5.97 0.56 -3.03
C PHE A 65 -6.75 1.77 -3.56
N TYR A 66 -7.31 2.59 -2.67
CA TYR A 66 -8.05 3.80 -3.03
C TYR A 66 -7.19 4.77 -3.87
N HIS A 67 -5.95 5.03 -3.44
CA HIS A 67 -5.02 5.90 -4.18
C HIS A 67 -4.62 5.32 -5.54
N LEU A 68 -4.45 4.01 -5.65
CA LEU A 68 -4.18 3.32 -6.92
C LEU A 68 -5.36 3.44 -7.89
N CYS A 69 -6.60 3.38 -7.38
CA CYS A 69 -7.81 3.59 -8.19
C CYS A 69 -7.90 5.02 -8.74
N ASN A 70 -7.50 6.04 -7.96
CA ASN A 70 -7.48 7.44 -8.42
C ASN A 70 -6.54 7.66 -9.61
N VAL A 71 -5.42 6.92 -9.67
CA VAL A 71 -4.48 6.97 -10.81
C VAL A 71 -4.73 5.89 -11.85
N LYS A 72 -5.79 5.07 -11.68
CA LYS A 72 -6.18 3.97 -12.57
C LYS A 72 -5.08 2.92 -12.78
N ASP A 73 -4.21 2.70 -11.79
CA ASP A 73 -3.23 1.61 -11.83
C ASP A 73 -3.88 0.31 -11.35
N TRP A 74 -4.70 -0.27 -12.24
CA TRP A 74 -5.58 -1.39 -11.90
C TRP A 74 -4.84 -2.66 -11.52
N GLU A 75 -3.66 -2.90 -12.10
CA GLU A 75 -2.85 -4.07 -11.76
C GLU A 75 -2.36 -3.99 -10.32
N LYS A 76 -1.77 -2.86 -9.92
CA LYS A 76 -1.36 -2.66 -8.53
C LYS A 76 -2.55 -2.62 -7.57
N ALA A 77 -3.67 -2.00 -7.98
CA ALA A 77 -4.89 -1.99 -7.18
C ALA A 77 -5.38 -3.41 -6.89
N LYS A 78 -5.45 -4.26 -7.93
CA LYS A 78 -5.79 -5.68 -7.77
C LYS A 78 -4.84 -6.39 -6.81
N THR A 79 -3.53 -6.19 -6.93
CA THR A 79 -2.55 -6.77 -6.01
C THR A 79 -2.81 -6.35 -4.57
N THR A 80 -3.01 -5.04 -4.30
CA THR A 80 -3.33 -4.57 -2.93
C THR A 80 -4.63 -5.15 -2.37
N ALA A 81 -5.65 -5.35 -3.22
CA ALA A 81 -6.90 -5.97 -2.82
C ALA A 81 -6.71 -7.45 -2.44
N ILE A 82 -5.92 -8.20 -3.22
CA ILE A 82 -5.60 -9.61 -2.91
C ILE A 82 -4.85 -9.71 -1.58
N LEU A 83 -3.80 -8.91 -1.39
CA LEU A 83 -3.03 -8.89 -0.13
C LEU A 83 -3.91 -8.58 1.09
N SER A 84 -4.94 -7.73 0.91
CA SER A 84 -5.86 -7.40 2.02
C SER A 84 -6.76 -8.57 2.44
N MET A 85 -6.96 -9.57 1.58
CA MET A 85 -7.76 -10.76 1.88
C MET A 85 -6.98 -11.84 2.63
N GLU A 86 -5.67 -11.67 2.79
CA GLU A 86 -4.77 -12.63 3.45
C GLU A 86 -4.55 -12.33 4.95
N ILE A 87 -5.15 -11.24 5.47
CA ILE A 87 -5.02 -10.73 6.84
C ILE A 87 -6.30 -11.00 7.65
#